data_AF-A0A954MY01-F1
#
_entry.id   AF-A0A954MY01-F1
#
_cell.length_a   1.000
_cell.length_b   1.000
_cell.length_c   1.000
_cell.angle_alpha   90.00
_cell.angle_beta   90.00
_cell.angle_gamma   90.00
#
_symmetry.space_group_name_H-M   'P 1'
#
loop_
_entity.id
_entity.type
_entity.pdbx_description
1 polymer ?
#
loop_
_entity_poly.entity_id
_entity_poly.type
_entity_poly.pdbx_seq_one_letter_code
_entity_poly.pdbx_strand_id
1 'polypeptide(L)'
;MRRLLICCALVAVLSSNGLRVEGAPLVELEDREGKHVGRIMAFDDEQLWLQEQNGSLRLMEKEKIRGFKQLSRSFRLISGTDLRGELRRELGTGLEVRGTGHYLVCGDPRSVDRYAQVFEDVYRSFFSYFS
;
A
#
# COMPACT_ATOMS: atom_id res chain seq x y z
N MET A 1 -33.57 -42.63 -35.86
CA MET A 1 -34.01 -41.23 -36.06
C MET A 1 -33.92 -40.47 -34.74
N ARG A 2 -33.31 -39.27 -34.76
CA ARG A 2 -33.35 -38.17 -33.76
C ARG A 2 -32.85 -38.48 -32.32
N ARG A 3 -31.64 -38.10 -31.90
CA ARG A 3 -31.05 -36.77 -31.57
C ARG A 3 -31.43 -36.21 -30.18
N LEU A 4 -30.36 -35.88 -29.42
CA LEU A 4 -30.23 -34.84 -28.36
C LEU A 4 -30.92 -35.15 -27.00
N LEU A 5 -30.36 -34.91 -25.82
CA LEU A 5 -29.31 -33.98 -25.36
C LEU A 5 -28.60 -34.57 -24.11
N ILE A 6 -27.28 -34.58 -24.16
CA ILE A 6 -26.38 -34.78 -23.02
C ILE A 6 -26.33 -33.44 -22.28
N CYS A 7 -27.00 -33.34 -21.12
CA CYS A 7 -26.77 -32.24 -20.20
C CYS A 7 -25.48 -32.51 -19.42
N CYS A 8 -24.38 -31.96 -19.93
CA CYS A 8 -23.11 -31.81 -19.24
C CYS A 8 -23.31 -31.13 -17.87
N ALA A 9 -23.37 -31.92 -16.80
CA ALA A 9 -23.18 -31.43 -15.44
C ALA A 9 -21.69 -31.15 -15.22
N LEU A 10 -21.22 -30.00 -15.71
CA LEU A 10 -19.91 -29.46 -15.37
C LEU A 10 -20.03 -28.77 -14.00
N VAL A 11 -20.09 -29.56 -12.93
CA VAL A 11 -19.96 -29.05 -11.56
C VAL A 11 -18.49 -28.72 -11.36
N ALA A 12 -18.12 -27.48 -11.66
CA ALA A 12 -16.82 -26.94 -11.31
C ALA A 12 -16.76 -26.81 -9.77
N VAL A 13 -16.18 -27.82 -9.12
CA VAL A 13 -15.73 -27.72 -7.73
C VAL A 13 -14.56 -26.74 -7.72
N LEU A 14 -14.85 -25.45 -7.56
CA LEU A 14 -13.86 -24.45 -7.19
C LEU A 14 -13.51 -24.67 -5.71
N SER A 15 -12.63 -25.62 -5.45
CA SER A 15 -11.93 -25.73 -4.17
C SER A 15 -11.19 -24.41 -3.96
N SER A 16 -11.74 -23.54 -3.12
CA SER A 16 -11.04 -22.39 -2.57
C SER A 16 -9.93 -22.91 -1.65
N ASN A 17 -8.86 -23.45 -2.23
CA ASN A 17 -7.59 -23.54 -1.54
C ASN A 17 -7.14 -22.10 -1.37
N GLY A 18 -7.54 -21.50 -0.25
CA GLY A 18 -6.91 -20.31 0.26
C GLY A 18 -5.47 -20.66 0.58
N LEU A 19 -4.60 -20.59 -0.43
CA LEU A 19 -3.21 -20.25 -0.20
C LEU A 19 -3.28 -18.91 0.52
N ARG A 20 -3.17 -18.95 1.85
CA ARG A 20 -2.68 -17.81 2.60
C ARG A 20 -1.29 -17.54 2.03
N VAL A 21 -1.21 -16.62 1.09
CA VAL A 21 0.03 -15.94 0.77
C VAL A 21 0.47 -15.33 2.09
N GLU A 22 1.43 -15.95 2.76
CA GLU A 22 2.18 -15.31 3.84
C GLU A 22 2.62 -13.96 3.25
N GLY A 23 2.14 -12.86 3.84
CA GLY A 23 2.21 -11.54 3.19
C GLY A 23 3.64 -11.23 2.74
N ALA A 24 3.79 -10.57 1.59
CA ALA A 24 5.10 -10.31 0.99
C ALA A 24 6.15 -9.86 2.03
N PRO A 25 7.39 -10.36 1.96
CA PRO A 25 8.39 -10.11 2.99
C PRO A 25 8.76 -8.63 3.04
N LEU A 26 9.19 -8.19 4.23
CA LEU A 26 9.86 -6.90 4.37
C LEU A 26 11.32 -7.11 3.97
N VAL A 27 11.77 -6.36 2.96
CA VAL A 27 13.14 -6.39 2.44
C VAL A 27 13.80 -5.02 2.60
N GLU A 28 15.11 -5.05 2.77
CA GLU A 28 16.02 -3.92 2.64
C GLU A 28 16.76 -4.07 1.31
N LEU A 29 16.68 -3.04 0.48
CA LEU A 29 17.45 -2.89 -0.75
C LEU A 29 18.45 -1.76 -0.55
N GLU A 30 19.67 -1.94 -1.00
CA GLU A 30 20.72 -0.92 -0.91
C GLU A 30 21.20 -0.53 -2.30
N ASP A 31 21.23 0.77 -2.58
CA ASP A 31 21.78 1.36 -3.79
C ASP A 31 22.85 2.43 -3.45
N ARG A 32 23.08 3.40 -4.36
CA ARG A 32 24.02 4.51 -4.10
C ARG A 32 23.46 5.61 -3.21
N GLU A 33 22.14 5.77 -3.20
CA GLU A 33 21.44 6.82 -2.42
C GLU A 33 21.22 6.37 -0.98
N GLY A 34 21.14 5.07 -0.75
CA GLY A 34 21.16 4.49 0.58
C GLY A 34 20.36 3.20 0.68
N LYS A 35 19.77 2.99 1.85
CA LYS A 35 18.97 1.82 2.18
C LYS A 35 17.48 2.15 2.07
N HIS A 36 16.75 1.28 1.40
CA HIS A 36 15.32 1.40 1.16
C HIS A 36 14.62 0.17 1.73
N VAL A 37 13.63 0.37 2.60
CA VAL A 37 12.96 -0.72 3.33
C VAL A 37 11.49 -0.79 2.94
N GLY A 38 11.05 -1.95 2.44
CA GLY A 38 9.70 -2.11 1.92
C GLY A 38 9.35 -3.51 1.47
N ARG A 39 8.27 -3.66 0.70
CA ARG A 39 7.94 -4.90 -0.03
C ARG A 39 8.04 -4.67 -1.53
N ILE A 40 8.54 -5.66 -2.26
CA ILE A 40 8.53 -5.62 -3.72
C ILE A 40 7.09 -5.87 -4.19
N MET A 41 6.51 -4.90 -4.88
CA MET A 41 5.14 -4.96 -5.40
C MET A 41 5.06 -5.60 -6.78
N ALA A 42 6.04 -5.28 -7.62
CA ALA A 42 6.16 -5.75 -8.99
C ALA A 42 7.61 -5.61 -9.45
N PHE A 43 8.00 -6.37 -10.46
CA PHE A 43 9.29 -6.25 -11.14
C PHE A 43 9.20 -6.80 -12.56
N ASP A 44 10.08 -6.32 -13.43
CA ASP A 44 10.39 -6.89 -14.74
C ASP A 44 11.89 -7.20 -14.80
N ASP A 45 12.49 -7.36 -15.98
CA ASP A 45 13.91 -7.71 -16.08
C ASP A 45 14.86 -6.56 -15.70
N GLU A 46 14.43 -5.30 -15.82
CA GLU A 46 15.29 -4.12 -15.61
C GLU A 46 14.98 -3.41 -14.27
N GLN A 47 13.72 -3.44 -13.83
CA GLN A 47 13.22 -2.58 -12.77
C GLN A 47 12.36 -3.32 -11.75
N LEU A 48 12.19 -2.70 -10.58
CA LEU A 48 11.23 -3.12 -9.57
C LEU A 48 10.53 -1.95 -8.90
N TRP A 49 9.31 -2.17 -8.45
CA TRP A 49 8.55 -1.27 -7.59
C TRP A 49 8.66 -1.72 -6.14
N LEU A 50 9.28 -0.90 -5.30
CA LEU A 50 9.32 -1.07 -3.86
C LEU A 50 8.21 -0.22 -3.22
N GLN A 51 7.35 -0.85 -2.42
CA GLN A 51 6.44 -0.13 -1.53
C GLN A 51 7.05 -0.03 -0.14
N GLU A 52 7.33 1.19 0.32
CA GLU A 52 7.81 1.44 1.67
C GLU A 52 6.68 1.32 2.69
N GLN A 53 7.01 1.24 3.99
CA GLN A 53 6.01 1.02 5.03
C GLN A 53 5.04 2.19 5.24
N ASN A 54 5.41 3.40 4.80
CA ASN A 54 4.52 4.57 4.75
C ASN A 54 3.54 4.54 3.56
N GLY A 55 3.62 3.53 2.70
CA GLY A 55 2.79 3.35 1.52
C GLY A 55 3.33 4.01 0.24
N SER A 56 4.45 4.74 0.31
CA SER A 56 5.10 5.32 -0.86
C SER A 56 5.56 4.23 -1.83
N LEU A 57 5.58 4.56 -3.12
CA LEU A 57 6.08 3.67 -4.17
C LEU A 57 7.34 4.26 -4.79
N ARG A 58 8.37 3.43 -4.88
CA ARG A 58 9.66 3.78 -5.47
C ARG A 58 9.98 2.81 -6.61
N LEU A 59 10.25 3.36 -7.78
CA LEU A 59 10.81 2.61 -8.91
C LEU A 59 12.33 2.54 -8.73
N MET A 60 12.90 1.33 -8.82
CA MET A 60 14.34 1.09 -8.69
C MET A 60 14.85 0.28 -9.87
N GLU A 61 16.00 0.66 -10.40
CA GLU A 61 16.73 -0.12 -11.42
C GLU A 61 17.52 -1.24 -10.74
N LYS A 62 17.36 -2.48 -11.23
CA LYS A 62 17.98 -3.66 -10.62
C LYS A 62 19.49 -3.62 -10.66
N GLU A 63 20.06 -3.05 -11.73
CA GLU A 63 21.51 -2.90 -11.93
C GLU A 63 22.15 -1.97 -10.90
N LYS A 64 21.37 -1.07 -10.30
CA LYS A 64 21.83 -0.14 -9.26
C LYS A 64 21.78 -0.74 -7.85
N ILE A 65 21.06 -1.85 -7.67
CA ILE A 65 20.92 -2.53 -6.39
C ILE A 65 22.21 -3.31 -6.09
N ARG A 66 22.82 -3.00 -4.95
CA ARG A 66 24.08 -3.57 -4.48
C ARG A 66 23.91 -4.48 -3.28
N GLY A 67 22.80 -4.34 -2.57
CA GLY A 67 22.48 -5.13 -1.38
C GLY A 67 21.02 -5.56 -1.39
N PHE A 68 20.79 -6.79 -0.95
CA PHE A 68 19.46 -7.34 -0.72
C PHE A 68 19.48 -8.08 0.62
N LYS A 69 18.54 -7.73 1.50
CA LYS A 69 18.35 -8.43 2.77
C LYS A 69 16.87 -8.55 3.10
N GLN A 70 16.41 -9.75 3.37
CA GLN A 70 15.11 -9.94 3.98
C GLN A 70 15.18 -9.61 5.49
N LEU A 71 14.37 -8.67 5.96
CA LEU A 71 14.31 -8.25 7.36
C LEU A 71 13.24 -9.01 8.15
N SER A 72 12.11 -9.32 7.53
CA SER A 72 10.98 -10.02 8.15
C SER A 72 10.25 -10.86 7.11
N ARG A 73 9.55 -11.91 7.56
CA ARG A 73 8.65 -12.71 6.71
C ARG A 73 7.36 -11.98 6.35
N SER A 74 7.04 -10.90 7.05
CA SER A 74 5.81 -10.14 6.82
C SER A 74 6.09 -8.64 6.74
N PHE A 75 5.55 -8.03 5.69
CA PHE A 75 5.41 -6.59 5.56
C PHE A 75 4.18 -6.08 6.32
N ARG A 76 4.34 -4.95 7.01
CA ARG A 76 3.23 -4.20 7.61
C ARG A 76 3.42 -2.72 7.31
N LEU A 77 2.33 -2.07 6.91
CA LEU A 77 2.28 -0.62 6.86
C LEU A 77 2.42 -0.07 8.29
N ILE A 78 3.07 1.08 8.41
CA ILE A 78 3.11 1.80 9.68
C ILE A 78 1.69 2.24 10.08
N SER A 79 1.43 2.36 11.38
CA SER A 79 0.13 2.82 11.84
C SER A 79 -0.08 4.30 11.48
N GLY A 80 -1.34 4.74 11.37
CA GLY A 80 -1.64 6.16 11.15
C GLY A 80 -1.09 7.06 12.26
N THR A 81 -0.97 6.55 13.49
CA THR A 81 -0.34 7.26 14.61
C THR A 81 1.16 7.45 14.40
N ASP A 82 1.85 6.41 13.94
CA ASP A 82 3.30 6.45 13.68
C ASP A 82 3.61 7.34 12.48
N LEU A 83 2.85 7.21 11.40
CA LEU A 83 2.96 8.05 10.21
C LEU A 83 2.73 9.54 10.55
N ARG A 84 1.73 9.83 11.39
CA ARG A 84 1.53 11.21 11.90
C ARG A 84 2.75 11.71 12.66
N GLY A 85 3.39 10.85 13.44
CA GLY A 85 4.63 11.17 14.14
C GLY A 85 5.81 11.45 13.20
N GLU A 86 5.96 10.64 12.14
CA GLU A 86 6.95 10.86 11.08
C GLU A 86 6.72 12.19 10.36
N LEU A 87 5.50 12.45 9.89
CA LEU A 87 5.17 13.70 9.19
C LEU A 87 5.42 14.94 10.05
N ARG A 88 5.13 14.89 11.36
CA ARG A 88 5.44 15.99 12.28
C ARG A 88 6.94 16.25 12.41
N ARG A 89 7.78 15.21 12.34
CA ARG A 89 9.24 15.37 12.36
C ARG A 89 9.76 15.94 11.05
N GLU A 90 9.21 15.49 9.93
CA GLU A 90 9.62 15.93 8.59
C GLU A 90 9.22 17.39 8.30
N LEU A 91 7.99 17.77 8.65
CA LEU A 91 7.41 19.07 8.30
C LEU A 91 7.74 20.18 9.31
N GLY A 92 8.29 19.81 10.48
CA GLY A 92 8.65 20.74 11.53
C GLY A 92 7.45 21.33 12.26
N THR A 93 7.68 22.44 12.97
CA THR A 93 6.70 23.04 13.90
C THR A 93 5.75 24.05 13.26
N GLY A 94 5.99 24.45 12.01
CA GLY A 94 5.17 25.46 11.32
C GLY A 94 3.84 24.93 10.79
N LEU A 95 3.66 23.61 10.76
CA LEU A 95 2.47 22.96 10.26
C LEU A 95 1.91 21.99 11.29
N GLU A 96 0.60 21.81 11.26
CA GLU A 96 -0.09 20.83 12.07
C GLU A 96 -0.57 19.66 11.22
N VAL A 97 -0.40 18.44 11.74
CA VAL A 97 -0.91 17.21 11.12
C VAL A 97 -2.15 16.74 11.86
N ARG A 98 -3.28 16.71 11.14
CA ARG A 98 -4.58 16.20 11.59
C ARG A 98 -4.90 14.88 10.92
N GLY A 99 -5.50 13.97 11.69
CA GLY A 99 -5.98 12.70 11.17
C GLY A 99 -7.49 12.63 11.18
N THR A 100 -8.07 12.03 10.14
CA THR A 100 -9.47 11.63 10.06
C THR A 100 -9.60 10.11 10.10
N GLY A 101 -10.76 9.57 9.72
CA GLY A 101 -10.91 8.12 9.55
C GLY A 101 -10.04 7.57 8.41
N HIS A 102 -9.83 8.37 7.35
CA HIS A 102 -9.24 7.89 6.09
C HIS A 102 -8.02 8.67 5.61
N TYR A 103 -7.74 9.84 6.20
CA TYR A 103 -6.64 10.71 5.76
C TYR A 103 -5.80 11.24 6.92
N LEU A 104 -4.54 11.55 6.58
CA LEU A 104 -3.73 12.51 7.34
C LEU A 104 -3.58 13.77 6.49
N VAL A 105 -3.89 14.92 7.07
CA VAL A 105 -3.84 16.23 6.39
C VAL A 105 -2.90 17.13 7.16
N CYS A 106 -1.96 17.75 6.44
CA CYS A 106 -1.04 18.71 7.00
C CYS A 106 -1.38 20.12 6.51
N GLY A 107 -1.37 21.12 7.40
CA GLY A 107 -1.66 22.50 7.03
C GLY A 107 -1.43 23.50 8.14
N ASP A 108 -1.79 24.76 7.89
CA ASP A 108 -1.76 25.81 8.91
C ASP A 108 -2.71 25.45 10.07
N PRO A 109 -2.29 25.59 11.34
CA PRO A 109 -3.10 25.22 12.50
C PRO A 109 -4.49 25.85 12.55
N ARG A 110 -4.69 27.03 11.94
CA ARG A 110 -5.98 27.74 11.92
C ARG A 110 -6.98 27.14 10.92
N SER A 111 -6.52 26.32 9.99
CA SER A 111 -7.32 25.86 8.84
C SER A 111 -7.28 24.35 8.60
N VAL A 112 -6.30 23.63 9.14
CA VAL A 112 -6.09 22.20 8.89
C VAL A 112 -7.31 21.33 9.25
N ASP A 113 -8.03 21.65 10.32
CA ASP A 113 -9.25 20.91 10.70
C ASP A 113 -10.35 21.02 9.66
N ARG A 114 -10.50 22.20 9.04
CA ARG A 114 -11.48 22.40 7.97
C ARG A 114 -11.12 21.59 6.72
N TYR A 115 -9.84 21.58 6.35
CA TYR A 115 -9.38 20.78 5.22
C TYR A 115 -9.55 19.29 5.49
N ALA A 116 -9.17 18.81 6.67
CA ALA A 116 -9.35 17.42 7.08
C ALA A 116 -10.81 16.97 6.92
N GLN A 117 -11.77 17.80 7.35
CA GLN A 117 -13.19 17.49 7.17
C GLN A 117 -13.59 17.40 5.70
N VAL A 118 -13.12 18.31 4.84
CA VAL A 118 -13.41 18.26 3.39
C VAL A 118 -12.93 16.95 2.76
N PHE A 119 -11.73 16.48 3.10
CA PHE A 119 -11.22 15.19 2.61
C PHE A 119 -12.10 14.02 3.05
N GLU A 120 -12.54 14.02 4.31
CA GLU A 120 -13.43 12.98 4.84
C GLU A 120 -14.80 13.00 4.16
N ASP A 121 -15.37 14.18 3.90
CA ASP A 121 -16.65 14.33 3.21
C ASP A 121 -16.57 13.84 1.76
N VAL A 122 -15.44 14.09 1.08
CA VAL A 122 -15.16 13.55 -0.26
C VAL A 122 -15.10 12.03 -0.23
N TYR A 123 -14.38 11.43 0.72
CA TYR A 123 -14.33 9.98 0.86
C TYR A 123 -15.72 9.39 1.09
N ARG A 124 -16.51 9.98 1.99
CA ARG A 124 -17.87 9.50 2.27
C ARG A 124 -18.77 9.57 1.05
N SER A 125 -18.68 10.66 0.29
CA SER A 125 -19.44 10.84 -0.94
C SER A 125 -19.07 9.79 -1.99
N PHE A 126 -17.78 9.53 -2.17
CA PHE A 126 -17.28 8.52 -3.09
C PHE A 126 -17.68 7.10 -2.64
N PHE A 127 -17.42 6.76 -1.37
CA PHE A 127 -17.74 5.46 -0.80
C PHE A 127 -19.23 5.16 -0.88
N SER A 128 -20.09 6.15 -0.59
CA SER A 128 -21.54 6.01 -0.68
C SER A 128 -22.04 5.78 -2.12
N TYR A 129 -21.32 6.24 -3.13
CA TYR A 129 -21.71 6.05 -4.53
C TYR A 129 -21.31 4.67 -5.07
N PHE A 130 -20.18 4.14 -4.62
CA PHE A 130 -19.62 2.87 -5.11
C PHE A 130 -19.94 1.65 -4.22
N SER A 131 -20.68 1.83 -3.12
CA SER A 131 -21.18 0.76 -2.25
C SER A 131 -22.62 0.42 -2.57
#